data_AF-A0A9E3RZ81-F1
#
_entry.id   AF-A0A9E3RZ81-F1
#
_cell.length_a   1.000
_cell.length_b   1.000
_cell.length_c   1.000
_cell.angle_alpha   90.00
_cell.angle_beta   90.00
_cell.angle_gamma   90.00
#
_symmetry.space_group_name_H-M   'P 1'
#
loop_
_entity.id
_entity.type
_entity.pdbx_description
1 polymer ?
#
loop_
_entity_poly.entity_id
_entity_poly.type
_entity_poly.pdbx_seq_one_letter_code
_entity_poly.pdbx_strand_id
1 'polypeptide(L)'
;MAFQPLGAGGAAASLLFTRLPERLFAPLASPNKQTYWGILCAIYDRRFGPDAPLPPSHGFTTRDITQDIEAELVIHDSWIDEDGATPETPLNIRAITIFNRLHDCGWLRLDRHGVDKRVSMTPTVNQFLGQLINFAETGPIYVAGKIRSIEANLKLVMEGAGGDSLSEAADQARHLLEHIRNTGTNVRDLMSSLGAEETTAQYVRGFFSGFIEQVFIGDYKELRTREHPLSRRPQILHWADELHGSEQNRERLITWYETRRFQGDRARAERMFERDVQKLRDIQRIDDYLERLDDEIRRANRRALAYLDYRLRSLRPIDQVVDAAIVRVMDSDEDVHD
;
A
#
# COMPACT_ATOMS: atom_id res chain seq x y z
N MET A 1 4.83 35.81 4.21
CA MET A 1 6.12 35.44 3.59
C MET A 1 5.85 34.38 2.54
N ALA A 2 6.25 34.63 1.29
CA ALA A 2 6.05 33.68 0.20
C ALA A 2 6.99 32.47 0.40
N PHE A 3 6.41 31.29 0.54
CA PHE A 3 7.16 30.04 0.71
C PHE A 3 7.78 29.67 -0.64
N GLN A 4 9.10 29.77 -0.75
CA GLN A 4 9.83 29.37 -1.95
C GLN A 4 9.93 27.83 -1.95
N PRO A 5 9.45 27.13 -2.99
CA PRO A 5 9.47 25.67 -3.01
C PRO A 5 10.92 25.17 -3.04
N LEU A 6 11.29 24.40 -2.02
CA LEU A 6 12.58 23.71 -1.96
C LEU A 6 12.60 22.54 -2.96
N GLY A 7 13.35 22.71 -4.04
CA GLY A 7 13.83 21.61 -4.90
C GLY A 7 12.80 20.91 -5.80
N ALA A 8 13.26 19.83 -6.44
CA ALA A 8 12.57 19.05 -7.49
C ALA A 8 11.24 18.37 -7.06
N GLY A 9 10.82 18.52 -5.80
CA GLY A 9 9.59 17.93 -5.24
C GLY A 9 8.28 18.65 -5.64
N GLY A 10 8.37 19.79 -6.32
CA GLY A 10 7.21 20.54 -6.80
C GLY A 10 6.26 21.00 -5.69
N ALA A 11 5.02 21.35 -6.05
CA ALA A 11 4.03 21.89 -5.11
C ALA A 11 3.64 20.92 -3.97
N ALA A 12 3.79 19.60 -4.18
CA ALA A 12 3.48 18.60 -3.17
C ALA A 12 4.36 18.75 -1.92
N ALA A 13 5.64 19.08 -2.09
CA ALA A 13 6.60 19.24 -1.00
C ALA A 13 6.21 20.36 -0.02
N SER A 14 5.55 21.41 -0.49
CA SER A 14 5.10 22.54 0.34
C SER A 14 3.68 22.40 0.90
N LEU A 15 2.83 21.56 0.29
CA LEU A 15 1.38 21.56 0.57
C LEU A 15 0.92 20.53 1.59
N LEU A 16 1.74 19.52 1.92
CA LEU A 16 1.34 18.43 2.80
C LEU A 16 0.87 18.95 4.18
N PHE A 17 1.71 19.72 4.86
CA PHE A 17 1.42 20.28 6.19
C PHE A 17 0.51 21.53 6.14
N THR A 18 0.14 21.99 4.95
CA THR A 18 -0.99 22.92 4.77
C THR A 18 -2.34 22.18 4.82
N ARG A 19 -2.34 20.88 4.47
CA ARG A 19 -3.55 20.05 4.40
C ARG A 19 -3.74 19.17 5.63
N LEU A 20 -2.65 18.71 6.24
CA LEU A 20 -2.67 17.85 7.41
C LEU A 20 -2.13 18.59 8.65
N PRO A 21 -2.66 18.31 9.85
CA PRO A 21 -2.10 18.83 11.10
C PRO A 21 -0.62 18.45 11.26
N GLU A 22 0.21 19.38 11.75
CA GLU A 22 1.66 19.18 11.87
C GLU A 22 2.03 17.98 12.76
N ARG A 23 1.25 17.76 13.83
CA ARG A 23 1.49 16.69 14.81
C ARG A 23 0.75 15.40 14.49
N LEU A 24 0.10 15.29 13.32
CA LEU A 24 -0.73 14.13 12.97
C LEU A 24 0.02 12.80 13.10
N PHE A 25 1.29 12.75 12.71
CA PHE A 25 2.09 11.52 12.78
C PHE A 25 2.62 11.18 14.18
N ALA A 26 2.49 12.06 15.18
CA ALA A 26 3.11 11.86 16.48
C ALA A 26 2.66 10.58 17.23
N PRO A 27 1.38 10.16 17.20
CA PRO A 27 0.98 8.86 17.77
C PRO A 27 1.55 7.67 16.99
N LEU A 28 1.65 7.79 15.66
CA LEU A 28 2.15 6.72 14.78
C LEU A 28 3.69 6.61 14.75
N ALA A 29 4.39 7.61 15.31
CA ALA A 29 5.83 7.61 15.48
C ALA A 29 6.26 7.21 16.90
N SER A 30 5.30 6.91 17.79
CA SER A 30 5.57 6.66 19.21
C SER A 30 5.86 5.19 19.51
N PRO A 31 6.33 4.86 20.74
CA PRO A 31 6.49 3.47 21.18
C PRO A 31 5.21 2.64 21.00
N ASN A 32 4.03 3.22 21.30
CA ASN A 32 2.72 2.56 21.19
C ASN A 32 2.07 2.71 19.80
N LYS A 33 2.85 3.00 18.74
CA LYS A 33 2.34 3.22 17.38
C LYS A 33 1.39 2.13 16.84
N GLN A 34 1.63 0.87 17.19
CA GLN A 34 0.77 -0.24 16.75
C GLN A 34 -0.61 -0.18 17.41
N THR A 35 -0.66 0.13 18.71
CA THR A 35 -1.91 0.32 19.44
C THR A 35 -2.67 1.55 18.93
N TYR A 36 -1.98 2.68 18.71
CA TYR A 36 -2.61 3.86 18.10
C TYR A 36 -3.16 3.58 16.70
N TRP A 37 -2.43 2.82 15.88
CA TRP A 37 -2.88 2.41 14.56
C TRP A 37 -4.13 1.53 14.63
N GLY A 38 -4.13 0.49 15.46
CA GLY A 38 -5.29 -0.39 15.64
C GLY A 38 -6.53 0.38 16.10
N ILE A 39 -6.36 1.31 17.04
CA ILE A 39 -7.44 2.18 17.51
C ILE A 39 -7.97 3.08 16.40
N LEU A 40 -7.09 3.67 15.58
CA LEU A 40 -7.52 4.49 14.44
C LEU A 40 -8.32 3.67 13.42
N CYS A 41 -7.88 2.44 13.10
CA CYS A 41 -8.65 1.53 12.24
C CYS A 41 -10.02 1.21 12.85
N ALA A 42 -10.07 0.79 14.11
CA ALA A 42 -11.31 0.40 14.77
C ALA A 42 -12.33 1.55 14.85
N ILE A 43 -11.87 2.77 15.16
CA ILE A 43 -12.74 3.95 15.17
C ILE A 43 -13.18 4.30 13.74
N TYR A 44 -12.29 4.21 12.76
CA TYR A 44 -12.63 4.44 11.35
C TYR A 44 -13.75 3.48 10.93
N ASP A 45 -13.58 2.17 11.09
CA ASP A 45 -14.55 1.16 10.69
C ASP A 45 -15.91 1.34 11.37
N ARG A 46 -15.91 1.66 12.68
CA ARG A 46 -17.16 1.80 13.45
C ARG A 46 -17.89 3.12 13.20
N ARG A 47 -17.19 4.19 12.81
CA ARG A 47 -17.74 5.57 12.88
C ARG A 47 -17.50 6.46 11.66
N PHE A 48 -16.30 6.43 11.06
CA PHE A 48 -15.88 7.45 10.08
C PHE A 48 -15.66 6.89 8.67
N GLY A 49 -15.57 5.57 8.53
CA GLY A 49 -15.38 4.86 7.28
C GLY A 49 -16.64 4.80 6.42
N PRO A 50 -16.50 4.37 5.16
CA PRO A 50 -17.61 4.34 4.20
C PRO A 50 -18.71 3.34 4.59
N ASP A 51 -18.35 2.27 5.29
CA ASP A 51 -19.26 1.21 5.73
C ASP A 51 -19.84 1.48 7.13
N ALA A 52 -19.42 2.56 7.79
CA ALA A 52 -19.94 2.94 9.09
C ALA A 52 -21.42 3.40 8.99
N PRO A 53 -22.22 3.20 10.05
CA PRO A 53 -23.57 3.74 10.11
C PRO A 53 -23.58 5.26 9.89
N LEU A 54 -24.68 5.78 9.33
CA LEU A 54 -24.84 7.22 9.09
C LEU A 54 -24.50 8.02 10.36
N PRO A 55 -23.51 8.94 10.31
CA PRO A 55 -23.09 9.65 11.50
C PRO A 55 -24.19 10.60 12.00
N PRO A 56 -24.27 10.87 13.30
CA PRO A 56 -25.17 11.88 13.85
C PRO A 56 -24.90 13.26 13.21
N SER A 57 -25.95 14.07 13.01
CA SER A 57 -25.86 15.37 12.33
C SER A 57 -24.85 16.35 12.95
N HIS A 58 -24.53 16.18 14.24
CA HIS A 58 -23.61 17.04 14.98
C HIS A 58 -22.35 16.30 15.44
N GLY A 59 -22.12 15.06 15.02
CA GLY A 59 -21.01 14.23 15.46
C GLY A 59 -21.29 13.37 16.69
N PHE A 60 -20.29 12.57 17.08
CA PHE A 60 -20.38 11.59 18.16
C PHE A 60 -20.14 12.24 19.53
N THR A 61 -20.54 11.60 20.62
CA THR A 61 -20.15 12.09 21.94
C THR A 61 -18.72 11.65 22.28
N THR A 62 -18.05 12.38 23.18
CA THR A 62 -16.74 11.93 23.70
C THR A 62 -16.84 10.55 24.34
N ARG A 63 -17.97 10.24 24.97
CA ARG A 63 -18.22 8.94 25.58
C ARG A 63 -18.23 7.81 24.55
N ASP A 64 -18.90 8.01 23.42
CA ASP A 64 -18.98 7.00 22.35
C ASP A 64 -17.58 6.64 21.84
N ILE A 65 -16.76 7.66 21.52
CA ILE A 65 -15.41 7.45 21.00
C ILE A 65 -14.49 6.84 22.06
N THR A 66 -14.58 7.28 23.31
CA THR A 66 -13.75 6.72 24.39
C THR A 66 -14.12 5.26 24.65
N GLN A 67 -15.40 4.89 24.55
CA GLN A 67 -15.84 3.50 24.68
C GLN A 67 -15.34 2.64 23.52
N ASP A 68 -15.32 3.17 22.28
CA ASP A 68 -14.75 2.45 21.14
C ASP A 68 -13.25 2.22 21.30
N ILE A 69 -12.52 3.20 21.85
CA ILE A 69 -11.08 3.08 22.20
C ILE A 69 -10.89 2.01 23.28
N GLU A 70 -11.67 2.06 24.34
CA GLU A 70 -11.57 1.10 25.46
C GLU A 70 -11.84 -0.33 24.98
N ALA A 71 -12.87 -0.53 24.15
CA ALA A 71 -13.17 -1.83 23.56
C ALA A 71 -12.01 -2.38 22.73
N GLU A 72 -11.28 -1.53 22.01
CA GLU A 72 -10.12 -1.94 21.22
C GLU A 72 -8.91 -2.28 22.08
N LEU A 73 -8.67 -1.50 23.14
CA LEU A 73 -7.60 -1.78 24.11
C LEU A 73 -7.78 -3.14 24.79
N VAL A 74 -9.02 -3.59 25.03
CA VAL A 74 -9.30 -4.92 25.61
C VAL A 74 -8.82 -6.04 24.69
N ILE A 75 -8.86 -5.85 23.37
CA ILE A 75 -8.50 -6.86 22.37
C ILE A 75 -6.98 -6.88 22.17
N HIS A 76 -6.33 -5.72 22.13
CA HIS A 76 -4.92 -5.56 21.78
C HIS A 76 -4.14 -4.75 22.85
N ASP A 77 -4.05 -5.25 24.08
CA ASP A 77 -3.26 -4.60 25.14
C ASP A 77 -1.78 -4.99 25.09
N SER A 78 -1.02 -4.28 24.26
CA SER A 78 0.46 -4.34 24.24
C SER A 78 1.07 -3.00 24.65
N TRP A 79 0.37 -2.25 25.51
CA TRP A 79 0.77 -0.91 25.90
C TRP A 79 2.10 -0.93 26.65
N ILE A 80 2.99 -0.01 26.28
CA ILE A 80 4.27 0.27 26.94
C ILE A 80 4.18 1.64 27.58
N ASP A 81 4.87 1.83 28.71
CA ASP A 81 4.89 3.11 29.43
C ASP A 81 5.21 4.29 28.50
N GLU A 82 4.29 5.24 28.45
CA GLU A 82 4.37 6.43 27.61
C GLU A 82 3.57 7.56 28.26
N ASP A 83 4.15 8.76 28.30
CA ASP A 83 3.53 9.98 28.88
C ASP A 83 3.00 9.81 30.32
N GLY A 84 3.64 8.95 31.12
CA GLY A 84 3.24 8.66 32.51
C GLY A 84 2.06 7.72 32.66
N ALA A 85 1.56 7.15 31.55
CA ALA A 85 0.56 6.10 31.54
C ALA A 85 1.25 4.73 31.45
N THR A 86 1.35 4.07 32.61
CA THR A 86 1.87 2.70 32.72
C THR A 86 0.82 1.67 32.27
N PRO A 87 1.22 0.43 31.93
CA PRO A 87 0.27 -0.66 31.63
C PRO A 87 -0.74 -0.95 32.75
N GLU A 88 -0.36 -0.66 34.01
CA GLU A 88 -1.20 -0.83 35.20
C GLU A 88 -2.30 0.25 35.33
N THR A 89 -2.26 1.30 34.51
CA THR A 89 -3.30 2.33 34.50
C THR A 89 -4.64 1.75 34.02
N PRO A 90 -5.75 1.99 34.73
CA PRO A 90 -7.08 1.52 34.34
C PRO A 90 -7.40 1.83 32.88
N LEU A 91 -8.03 0.87 32.18
CA LEU A 91 -8.32 0.96 30.74
C LEU A 91 -9.11 2.21 30.36
N ASN A 92 -10.10 2.58 31.16
CA ASN A 92 -10.88 3.81 30.95
C ASN A 92 -10.01 5.08 31.01
N ILE A 93 -9.02 5.14 31.91
CA ILE A 93 -8.08 6.27 32.01
C ILE A 93 -7.13 6.28 30.81
N ARG A 94 -6.65 5.11 30.37
CA ARG A 94 -5.84 4.99 29.15
C ARG A 94 -6.62 5.40 27.91
N ALA A 95 -7.87 4.99 27.78
CA ALA A 95 -8.75 5.35 26.67
C ALA A 95 -8.96 6.88 26.59
N ILE A 96 -9.19 7.55 27.74
CA ILE A 96 -9.28 9.01 27.80
C ILE A 96 -7.96 9.68 27.39
N THR A 97 -6.82 9.13 27.83
CA THR A 97 -5.49 9.67 27.49
C THR A 97 -5.22 9.56 25.99
N ILE A 98 -5.53 8.42 25.39
CA ILE A 98 -5.43 8.20 23.94
C ILE A 98 -6.37 9.15 23.19
N PHE A 99 -7.62 9.27 23.64
CA PHE A 99 -8.58 10.20 23.04
C PHE A 99 -8.02 11.63 23.00
N ASN A 100 -7.52 12.13 24.13
CA ASN A 100 -6.94 13.47 24.22
C ASN A 100 -5.74 13.62 23.30
N ARG A 101 -4.86 12.61 23.22
CA ARG A 101 -3.71 12.66 22.32
C ARG A 101 -4.12 12.67 20.84
N LEU A 102 -5.11 11.85 20.44
CA LEU A 102 -5.64 11.84 19.08
C LEU A 102 -6.28 13.19 18.72
N HIS A 103 -6.98 13.81 19.66
CA HIS A 103 -7.50 15.16 19.52
C HIS A 103 -6.36 16.19 19.34
N ASP A 104 -5.37 16.18 20.23
CA ASP A 104 -4.27 17.15 20.23
C ASP A 104 -3.34 17.02 19.01
N CYS A 105 -3.25 15.82 18.44
CA CYS A 105 -2.52 15.57 17.19
C CYS A 105 -3.36 15.87 15.94
N GLY A 106 -4.65 16.17 16.10
CA GLY A 106 -5.56 16.55 15.01
C GLY A 106 -6.20 15.39 14.26
N TRP A 107 -6.14 14.16 14.78
CA TRP A 107 -6.92 13.03 14.26
C TRP A 107 -8.42 13.23 14.51
N LEU A 108 -8.76 13.76 15.68
CA LEU A 108 -10.13 14.06 16.09
C LEU A 108 -10.29 15.57 16.32
N ARG A 109 -11.48 16.08 16.01
CA ARG A 109 -11.91 17.44 16.28
C ARG A 109 -12.98 17.42 17.35
N LEU A 110 -12.86 18.32 18.33
CA LEU A 110 -13.87 18.50 19.35
C LEU A 110 -14.55 19.86 19.17
N ASP A 111 -15.79 19.83 18.70
CA ASP A 111 -16.62 21.02 18.49
C ASP A 111 -17.65 21.15 19.61
N ARG A 112 -18.02 22.38 19.97
CA ARG A 112 -19.13 22.63 20.90
C ARG A 112 -20.40 22.85 20.09
N HIS A 113 -21.41 22.04 20.34
CA HIS A 113 -22.75 22.23 19.79
C HIS A 113 -23.73 22.47 20.95
N GLY A 114 -24.04 23.75 21.20
CA GLY A 114 -24.76 24.16 22.41
C GLY A 114 -23.92 23.91 23.66
N VAL A 115 -24.44 23.08 24.57
CA VAL A 115 -23.77 22.69 25.83
C VAL A 115 -22.92 21.42 25.65
N ASP A 116 -23.19 20.63 24.61
CA ASP A 116 -22.54 19.34 24.39
C ASP A 116 -21.24 19.48 23.59
N LYS A 117 -20.25 18.69 23.99
CA LYS A 117 -19.04 18.45 23.19
C LYS A 117 -19.33 17.33 22.20
N ARG A 118 -19.02 17.58 20.94
CA ARG A 118 -19.17 16.62 19.86
C ARG A 118 -17.83 16.35 19.19
N VAL A 119 -17.62 15.09 18.82
CA VAL A 119 -16.41 14.60 18.19
C VAL A 119 -16.69 14.34 16.72
N SER A 120 -15.83 14.88 15.88
CA SER A 120 -15.83 14.67 14.44
C SER A 120 -14.41 14.41 13.94
N MET A 121 -14.29 13.94 12.70
CA MET A 121 -13.03 13.88 11.97
C MET A 121 -13.11 14.84 10.79
N THR A 122 -12.05 15.62 10.55
CA THR A 122 -12.07 16.51 9.37
C THR A 122 -12.08 15.69 8.09
N PRO A 123 -12.76 16.13 7.02
CA PRO A 123 -12.80 15.38 5.76
C PRO A 123 -11.40 15.05 5.22
N THR A 124 -10.44 15.96 5.35
CA THR A 124 -9.05 15.75 4.90
C THR A 124 -8.34 14.67 5.70
N VAL A 125 -8.48 14.66 7.03
CA VAL A 125 -7.89 13.62 7.88
C VAL A 125 -8.59 12.27 7.68
N ASN A 126 -9.92 12.27 7.51
CA ASN A 126 -10.67 11.04 7.25
C ASN A 126 -10.26 10.40 5.92
N GLN A 127 -10.17 11.20 4.85
CA GLN A 127 -9.67 10.74 3.56
C GLN A 127 -8.24 10.21 3.66
N PHE A 128 -7.37 10.88 4.41
CA PHE A 128 -6.00 10.45 4.61
C PHE A 128 -5.92 9.13 5.39
N LEU A 129 -6.69 8.97 6.48
CA LEU A 129 -6.78 7.71 7.22
C LEU A 129 -7.25 6.57 6.34
N GLY A 130 -8.29 6.78 5.55
CA GLY A 130 -8.77 5.81 4.57
C GLY A 130 -7.69 5.41 3.55
N GLN A 131 -6.84 6.35 3.11
CA GLN A 131 -5.69 6.02 2.26
C GLN A 131 -4.64 5.16 2.97
N LEU A 132 -4.35 5.43 4.25
CA LEU A 132 -3.43 4.61 5.04
C LEU A 132 -3.98 3.20 5.29
N ILE A 133 -5.27 3.08 5.58
CA ILE A 133 -5.94 1.79 5.79
C ILE A 133 -5.92 0.99 4.48
N ASN A 134 -6.36 1.60 3.37
CA ASN A 134 -6.28 0.97 2.05
C ASN A 134 -4.86 0.52 1.71
N PHE A 135 -3.85 1.32 2.05
CA PHE A 135 -2.44 0.95 1.86
C PHE A 135 -2.05 -0.28 2.70
N ALA A 136 -2.46 -0.33 3.97
CA ALA A 136 -2.17 -1.45 4.87
C ALA A 136 -2.93 -2.73 4.49
N GLU A 137 -4.13 -2.61 3.92
CA GLU A 137 -5.01 -3.70 3.54
C GLU A 137 -4.88 -4.10 2.06
N THR A 138 -3.95 -3.50 1.31
CA THR A 138 -3.86 -3.71 -0.14
C THR A 138 -3.60 -5.19 -0.44
N GLY A 139 -4.66 -5.89 -0.84
CA GLY A 139 -4.60 -7.25 -1.37
C GLY A 139 -4.07 -7.30 -2.80
N PRO A 140 -4.11 -8.48 -3.44
CA PRO A 140 -3.58 -8.64 -4.78
C PRO A 140 -4.34 -7.76 -5.79
N ILE A 141 -3.59 -7.07 -6.66
CA ILE A 141 -4.18 -6.30 -7.76
C ILE A 141 -4.38 -7.20 -8.97
N TYR A 142 -5.57 -7.16 -9.57
CA TYR A 142 -5.86 -7.87 -10.82
C TYR A 142 -5.57 -6.97 -12.03
N VAL A 143 -4.53 -7.32 -12.81
CA VAL A 143 -4.11 -6.55 -13.99
C VAL A 143 -5.22 -6.54 -15.04
N ALA A 144 -5.91 -7.67 -15.24
CA ALA A 144 -7.05 -7.84 -16.11
C ALA A 144 -8.12 -6.77 -15.86
N GLY A 145 -8.49 -6.55 -14.60
CA GLY A 145 -9.49 -5.56 -14.21
C GLY A 145 -9.05 -4.14 -14.55
N LYS A 146 -7.78 -3.81 -14.24
CA LYS A 146 -7.22 -2.49 -14.53
C LYS A 146 -7.14 -2.22 -16.04
N ILE A 147 -6.66 -3.18 -16.84
CA ILE A 147 -6.59 -3.03 -18.30
C ILE A 147 -7.98 -2.84 -18.91
N ARG A 148 -8.99 -3.62 -18.50
CA ARG A 148 -10.38 -3.46 -18.97
C ARG A 148 -10.95 -2.08 -18.61
N SER A 149 -10.64 -1.56 -17.42
CA SER A 149 -11.09 -0.25 -16.99
C SER A 149 -10.43 0.89 -17.78
N ILE A 150 -9.12 0.80 -18.05
CA ILE A 150 -8.39 1.76 -18.89
C ILE A 150 -8.99 1.79 -20.30
N GLU A 151 -9.18 0.61 -20.89
CA GLU A 151 -9.81 0.48 -22.21
C GLU A 151 -11.23 1.04 -22.23
N ALA A 152 -12.06 0.72 -21.24
CA ALA A 152 -13.43 1.21 -21.15
C ALA A 152 -13.49 2.75 -21.08
N ASN A 153 -12.65 3.36 -20.24
CA ASN A 153 -12.56 4.82 -20.15
C ASN A 153 -12.08 5.45 -21.45
N LEU A 154 -11.07 4.87 -22.11
CA LEU A 154 -10.62 5.38 -23.42
C LEU A 154 -11.69 5.26 -24.49
N LYS A 155 -12.43 4.15 -24.52
CA LYS A 155 -13.55 3.98 -25.43
C LYS A 155 -14.58 5.09 -25.26
N LEU A 156 -14.94 5.44 -24.02
CA LEU A 156 -15.83 6.58 -23.75
C LEU A 156 -15.26 7.89 -24.29
N VAL A 157 -13.96 8.14 -24.12
CA VAL A 157 -13.30 9.35 -24.65
C VAL A 157 -13.36 9.40 -26.17
N MET A 158 -13.14 8.26 -26.84
CA MET A 158 -13.29 8.13 -28.29
C MET A 158 -14.72 8.39 -28.75
N GLU A 159 -15.72 8.02 -27.95
CA GLU A 159 -17.15 8.26 -28.19
C GLU A 159 -17.61 9.68 -27.79
N GLY A 160 -16.69 10.54 -27.32
CA GLY A 160 -16.95 11.95 -27.05
C GLY A 160 -16.98 12.36 -25.56
N ALA A 161 -16.69 11.44 -24.63
CA ALA A 161 -16.55 11.77 -23.21
C ALA A 161 -15.39 12.76 -22.94
N GLY A 162 -15.46 13.44 -21.80
CA GLY A 162 -14.56 14.54 -21.45
C GLY A 162 -13.16 14.12 -21.00
N GLY A 163 -12.39 15.11 -20.58
CA GLY A 163 -11.04 14.91 -20.04
C GLY A 163 -11.01 14.24 -18.67
N ASP A 164 -12.14 14.11 -17.97
CA ASP A 164 -12.27 13.32 -16.75
C ASP A 164 -12.05 11.83 -17.01
N SER A 165 -12.69 11.27 -18.04
CA SER A 165 -12.47 9.87 -18.45
C SER A 165 -11.04 9.64 -18.95
N LEU A 166 -10.44 10.60 -19.66
CA LEU A 166 -9.04 10.52 -20.09
C LEU A 166 -8.09 10.54 -18.89
N SER A 167 -8.29 11.47 -17.95
CA SER A 167 -7.49 11.57 -16.73
C SER A 167 -7.59 10.31 -15.88
N GLU A 168 -8.79 9.73 -15.73
CA GLU A 168 -8.98 8.47 -15.01
C GLU A 168 -8.24 7.31 -15.69
N ALA A 169 -8.37 7.16 -17.02
CA ALA A 169 -7.64 6.14 -17.76
C ALA A 169 -6.11 6.29 -17.59
N ALA A 170 -5.62 7.53 -17.66
CA ALA A 170 -4.21 7.84 -17.52
C ALA A 170 -3.67 7.60 -16.10
N ASP A 171 -4.46 7.93 -15.07
CA ASP A 171 -4.09 7.66 -13.67
C ASP A 171 -4.12 6.16 -13.37
N GLN A 172 -5.11 5.41 -13.90
CA GLN A 172 -5.14 3.95 -13.80
C GLN A 172 -3.95 3.28 -14.49
N ALA A 173 -3.57 3.76 -15.68
CA ALA A 173 -2.39 3.31 -16.42
C ALA A 173 -1.11 3.48 -15.61
N ARG A 174 -0.93 4.68 -15.04
CA ARG A 174 0.21 5.01 -14.20
C ARG A 174 0.26 4.14 -12.94
N HIS A 175 -0.85 4.03 -12.21
CA HIS A 175 -0.92 3.22 -10.99
C HIS A 175 -0.65 1.74 -11.27
N LEU A 176 -1.10 1.22 -12.41
CA LEU A 176 -0.82 -0.16 -12.84
C LEU A 176 0.69 -0.39 -13.01
N LEU A 177 1.38 0.50 -13.74
CA LEU A 177 2.82 0.39 -13.95
C LEU A 177 3.61 0.56 -12.65
N GLU A 178 3.24 1.54 -11.82
CA GLU A 178 3.84 1.75 -10.50
C GLU A 178 3.67 0.53 -9.61
N HIS A 179 2.50 -0.10 -9.60
CA HIS A 179 2.26 -1.33 -8.84
C HIS A 179 3.17 -2.47 -9.31
N ILE A 180 3.19 -2.79 -10.62
CA ILE A 180 4.03 -3.89 -11.14
C ILE A 180 5.50 -3.65 -10.80
N ARG A 181 5.99 -2.41 -10.97
CA ARG A 181 7.35 -2.02 -10.62
C ARG A 181 7.66 -2.20 -9.14
N ASN A 182 6.73 -1.79 -8.26
CA ASN A 182 6.91 -1.87 -6.82
C ASN A 182 6.84 -3.32 -6.34
N THR A 183 5.97 -4.16 -6.91
CA THR A 183 5.88 -5.59 -6.61
C THR A 183 7.23 -6.29 -6.80
N GLY A 184 7.95 -5.99 -7.89
CA GLY A 184 9.29 -6.55 -8.09
C GLY A 184 10.32 -6.10 -7.06
N THR A 185 10.16 -4.91 -6.47
CA THR A 185 11.01 -4.42 -5.38
C THR A 185 10.63 -5.08 -4.06
N ASN A 186 9.33 -5.17 -3.76
CA ASN A 186 8.80 -5.85 -2.58
C ASN A 186 9.24 -7.31 -2.51
N VAL A 187 9.24 -8.04 -3.63
CA VAL A 187 9.79 -9.40 -3.71
C VAL A 187 11.26 -9.45 -3.30
N ARG A 188 12.07 -8.47 -3.72
CA ARG A 188 13.49 -8.39 -3.36
C ARG A 188 13.68 -8.10 -1.87
N ASP A 189 12.89 -7.19 -1.33
CA ASP A 189 12.97 -6.77 0.07
C ASP A 189 12.52 -7.89 1.00
N LEU A 190 11.43 -8.59 0.66
CA LEU A 190 10.97 -9.78 1.35
C LEU A 190 12.04 -10.88 1.38
N MET A 191 12.69 -11.15 0.24
CA MET A 191 13.77 -12.16 0.21
C MET A 191 14.97 -11.74 1.05
N SER A 192 15.18 -10.44 1.24
CA SER A 192 16.27 -9.93 2.08
C SER A 192 15.91 -10.05 3.57
N SER A 193 14.66 -9.78 3.95
CA SER A 193 14.20 -9.95 5.33
C SER A 193 14.16 -11.42 5.76
N LEU A 194 13.73 -12.33 4.88
CA LEU A 194 13.72 -13.76 5.16
C LEU A 194 15.12 -14.34 5.40
N GLY A 195 16.16 -13.74 4.82
CA GLY A 195 17.55 -14.14 5.07
C GLY A 195 18.02 -13.91 6.52
N ALA A 196 17.32 -13.06 7.28
CA ALA A 196 17.63 -12.77 8.69
C ALA A 196 16.90 -13.69 9.68
N GLU A 197 15.99 -14.57 9.21
CA GLU A 197 15.19 -15.45 10.08
C GLU A 197 16.04 -16.58 10.68
N GLU A 198 15.90 -16.78 12.00
CA GLU A 198 16.75 -17.72 12.75
C GLU A 198 16.39 -19.18 12.48
N THR A 199 15.11 -19.50 12.32
CA THR A 199 14.63 -20.88 12.17
C THR A 199 14.04 -21.19 10.80
N THR A 200 14.18 -22.45 10.35
CA THR A 200 13.57 -22.93 9.09
C THR A 200 12.04 -22.79 9.11
N ALA A 201 11.39 -22.97 10.27
CA ALA A 201 9.94 -22.85 10.38
C ALA A 201 9.45 -21.40 10.23
N GLN A 202 10.18 -20.43 10.80
CA GLN A 202 9.91 -19.01 10.59
C GLN A 202 10.17 -18.61 9.15
N TYR A 203 11.28 -19.08 8.56
CA TYR A 203 11.57 -18.86 7.14
C TYR A 203 10.45 -19.37 6.23
N VAL A 204 10.00 -20.62 6.41
CA VAL A 204 8.90 -21.20 5.60
C VAL A 204 7.62 -20.42 5.82
N ARG A 205 7.25 -20.11 7.07
CA ARG A 205 6.04 -19.34 7.36
C ARG A 205 6.08 -17.96 6.72
N GLY A 206 7.16 -17.20 6.94
CA GLY A 206 7.34 -15.87 6.36
C GLY A 206 7.45 -15.89 4.84
N PHE A 207 8.04 -16.92 4.26
CA PHE A 207 8.02 -17.12 2.81
C PHE A 207 6.59 -17.35 2.32
N PHE A 208 5.82 -18.26 2.89
CA PHE A 208 4.46 -18.52 2.40
C PHE A 208 3.50 -17.36 2.69
N SER A 209 3.48 -16.79 3.89
CA SER A 209 2.58 -15.67 4.23
C SER A 209 3.02 -14.36 3.58
N GLY A 210 4.31 -14.04 3.57
CA GLY A 210 4.82 -12.80 2.99
C GLY A 210 4.89 -12.82 1.46
N PHE A 211 5.27 -13.95 0.87
CA PHE A 211 5.35 -14.09 -0.59
C PHE A 211 3.94 -14.29 -1.14
N ILE A 212 3.24 -15.36 -0.75
CA ILE A 212 2.01 -15.79 -1.44
C ILE A 212 0.79 -14.94 -1.06
N GLU A 213 0.70 -14.46 0.18
CA GLU A 213 -0.51 -13.77 0.66
C GLU A 213 -0.41 -12.23 0.55
N GLN A 214 0.78 -11.64 0.68
CA GLN A 214 0.90 -10.21 0.96
C GLN A 214 1.22 -9.28 -0.22
N VAL A 215 1.82 -9.73 -1.34
CA VAL A 215 1.99 -8.85 -2.52
C VAL A 215 2.08 -9.66 -3.81
N PHE A 216 0.96 -9.82 -4.51
CA PHE A 216 1.00 -10.30 -5.90
C PHE A 216 -0.05 -9.68 -6.80
N ILE A 217 0.20 -9.84 -8.10
CA ILE A 217 -0.79 -9.65 -9.15
C ILE A 217 -1.70 -10.89 -9.13
N GLY A 218 -2.99 -10.73 -8.86
CA GLY A 218 -3.91 -11.85 -8.63
C GLY A 218 -4.04 -12.81 -9.83
N ASP A 219 -3.91 -12.27 -11.03
CA ASP A 219 -3.97 -12.96 -12.32
C ASP A 219 -2.57 -13.20 -12.93
N TYR A 220 -1.51 -13.20 -12.12
CA TYR A 220 -0.12 -13.29 -12.58
C TYR A 220 0.15 -14.48 -13.51
N LYS A 221 -0.39 -15.66 -13.17
CA LYS A 221 -0.23 -16.89 -13.98
C LYS A 221 -0.88 -16.79 -15.36
N GLU A 222 -1.90 -15.95 -15.48
CA GLU A 222 -2.72 -15.80 -16.67
C GLU A 222 -2.24 -14.67 -17.59
N LEU A 223 -1.35 -13.78 -17.12
CA LEU A 223 -0.91 -12.58 -17.85
C LEU A 223 -0.47 -12.84 -19.29
N ARG A 224 0.18 -13.98 -19.53
CA ARG A 224 0.74 -14.37 -20.84
C ARG A 224 -0.22 -15.15 -21.72
N THR A 225 -1.42 -15.45 -21.23
CA THR A 225 -2.43 -16.14 -22.03
C THR A 225 -3.02 -15.20 -23.07
N ARG A 226 -3.44 -15.75 -24.21
CA ARG A 226 -4.05 -14.94 -25.29
C ARG A 226 -5.38 -14.30 -24.87
N GLU A 227 -6.10 -14.97 -23.98
CA GLU A 227 -7.40 -14.52 -23.49
C GLU A 227 -7.28 -13.43 -22.42
N HIS A 228 -6.09 -13.27 -21.83
CA HIS A 228 -5.87 -12.27 -20.80
C HIS A 228 -6.06 -10.85 -21.36
N PRO A 229 -6.75 -9.94 -20.64
CA PRO A 229 -7.05 -8.60 -21.14
C PRO A 229 -5.83 -7.75 -21.49
N LEU A 230 -4.65 -8.07 -20.95
CA LEU A 230 -3.39 -7.42 -21.33
C LEU A 230 -3.13 -7.47 -22.85
N SER A 231 -3.66 -8.47 -23.56
CA SER A 231 -3.62 -8.56 -25.03
C SER A 231 -4.26 -7.35 -25.74
N ARG A 232 -5.12 -6.59 -25.05
CA ARG A 232 -5.77 -5.37 -25.57
C ARG A 232 -4.90 -4.12 -25.51
N ARG A 233 -3.69 -4.20 -24.94
CA ARG A 233 -2.74 -3.08 -24.90
C ARG A 233 -2.55 -2.37 -26.25
N PRO A 234 -2.38 -3.07 -27.41
CA PRO A 234 -2.22 -2.39 -28.69
C PRO A 234 -3.40 -1.46 -29.03
N GLN A 235 -4.62 -1.82 -28.64
CA GLN A 235 -5.81 -0.99 -28.83
C GLN A 235 -5.76 0.28 -27.97
N ILE A 236 -5.33 0.15 -26.71
CA ILE A 236 -5.15 1.28 -25.78
C ILE A 236 -4.12 2.27 -26.33
N LEU A 237 -2.97 1.76 -26.81
CA LEU A 237 -1.93 2.59 -27.41
C LEU A 237 -2.41 3.27 -28.69
N HIS A 238 -3.12 2.52 -29.54
CA HIS A 238 -3.72 3.07 -30.76
C HIS A 238 -4.68 4.22 -30.47
N TRP A 239 -5.60 4.08 -29.51
CA TRP A 239 -6.49 5.17 -29.12
C TRP A 239 -5.75 6.35 -28.50
N ALA A 240 -4.72 6.12 -27.67
CA ALA A 240 -3.92 7.21 -27.13
C ALA A 240 -3.22 8.01 -28.25
N ASP A 241 -2.71 7.33 -29.27
CA ASP A 241 -2.10 7.96 -30.44
C ASP A 241 -3.13 8.67 -31.33
N GLU A 242 -4.33 8.11 -31.51
CA GLU A 242 -5.42 8.74 -32.26
C GLU A 242 -5.94 10.01 -31.57
N LEU A 243 -6.10 9.98 -30.25
CA LEU A 243 -6.49 11.16 -29.45
C LEU A 243 -5.48 12.29 -29.57
N HIS A 244 -4.19 11.95 -29.61
CA HIS A 244 -3.10 12.91 -29.76
C HIS A 244 -2.92 13.40 -31.20
N GLY A 245 -3.11 12.52 -32.19
CA GLY A 245 -2.88 12.82 -33.62
C GLY A 245 -4.03 13.56 -34.30
N SER A 246 -5.26 13.47 -33.78
CA SER A 246 -6.42 14.19 -34.30
C SER A 246 -6.53 15.58 -33.68
N GLU A 247 -6.38 16.63 -34.50
CA GLU A 247 -6.52 18.03 -34.06
C GLU A 247 -7.88 18.28 -33.41
N GLN A 248 -8.95 17.65 -33.93
CA GLN A 248 -10.29 17.77 -33.39
C GLN A 248 -10.40 17.17 -31.97
N ASN A 249 -9.82 15.98 -31.75
CA ASN A 249 -9.84 15.33 -30.44
C ASN A 249 -8.99 16.11 -29.43
N ARG A 250 -7.79 16.53 -29.86
CA ARG A 250 -6.87 17.34 -29.07
C ARG A 250 -7.53 18.63 -28.62
N GLU A 251 -8.10 19.40 -29.54
CA GLU A 251 -8.73 20.69 -29.23
C GLU A 251 -9.93 20.53 -28.28
N ARG A 252 -10.76 19.51 -28.51
CA ARG A 252 -11.91 19.20 -27.65
C ARG A 252 -11.49 18.90 -26.21
N LEU A 253 -10.47 18.06 -26.02
CA LEU A 253 -10.01 17.63 -24.69
C LEU A 253 -9.27 18.74 -23.95
N ILE A 254 -8.46 19.52 -24.66
CA ILE A 254 -7.77 20.66 -24.04
C ILE A 254 -8.78 21.75 -23.65
N THR A 255 -9.75 22.07 -24.51
CA THR A 255 -10.85 23.00 -24.17
C THR A 255 -11.61 22.52 -22.93
N TRP A 256 -11.84 21.21 -22.81
CA TRP A 256 -12.46 20.64 -21.62
C TRP A 256 -11.61 20.88 -20.37
N TYR A 257 -10.30 20.60 -20.41
CA TYR A 257 -9.39 20.82 -19.28
C TYR A 257 -9.30 22.30 -18.89
N GLU A 258 -9.21 23.18 -19.89
CA GLU A 258 -9.19 24.62 -19.71
C GLU A 258 -10.43 25.12 -18.98
N THR A 259 -11.61 24.71 -19.46
CA THR A 259 -12.90 25.18 -18.92
C THR A 259 -13.19 24.58 -17.54
N ARG A 260 -12.97 23.28 -17.35
CA ARG A 260 -13.41 22.55 -16.15
C ARG A 260 -12.37 22.50 -15.04
N ARG A 261 -11.08 22.59 -15.36
CA ARG A 261 -10.00 22.34 -14.38
C ARG A 261 -9.07 23.52 -14.15
N PHE A 262 -8.87 24.37 -15.15
CA PHE A 262 -7.89 25.46 -15.09
C PHE A 262 -8.45 26.87 -15.34
N GLN A 263 -9.78 27.03 -15.32
CA GLN A 263 -10.48 28.33 -15.36
C GLN A 263 -9.98 29.28 -16.48
N GLY A 264 -9.71 28.74 -17.68
CA GLY A 264 -9.23 29.52 -18.82
C GLY A 264 -7.70 29.54 -19.04
N ASP A 265 -6.91 28.85 -18.21
CA ASP A 265 -5.47 28.67 -18.47
C ASP A 265 -5.24 27.54 -19.49
N ARG A 266 -5.27 27.91 -20.77
CA ARG A 266 -5.02 27.03 -21.92
C ARG A 266 -3.66 26.34 -21.84
N ALA A 267 -2.60 27.06 -21.51
CA ALA A 267 -1.24 26.49 -21.48
C ALA A 267 -1.11 25.37 -20.43
N ARG A 268 -1.79 25.51 -19.29
CA ARG A 268 -1.85 24.45 -18.27
C ARG A 268 -2.73 23.28 -18.69
N ALA A 269 -3.81 23.53 -19.40
CA ALA A 269 -4.66 22.50 -19.99
C ALA A 269 -3.90 21.65 -21.02
N GLU A 270 -3.11 22.27 -21.89
CA GLU A 270 -2.26 21.57 -22.86
C GLU A 270 -1.25 20.65 -22.17
N ARG A 271 -0.51 21.17 -21.18
CA ARG A 271 0.43 20.35 -20.39
C ARG A 271 -0.26 19.18 -19.69
N MET A 272 -1.50 19.34 -19.26
CA MET A 272 -2.28 18.28 -18.63
C MET A 272 -2.62 17.18 -19.62
N PHE A 273 -3.15 17.56 -20.79
CA PHE A 273 -3.48 16.65 -21.88
C PHE A 273 -2.25 15.85 -22.32
N GLU A 274 -1.13 16.52 -22.62
CA GLU A 274 0.11 15.85 -23.05
C GLU A 274 0.61 14.85 -21.99
N ARG A 275 0.52 15.21 -20.72
CA ARG A 275 0.93 14.33 -19.61
C ARG A 275 0.03 13.10 -19.50
N ASP A 276 -1.28 13.26 -19.65
CA ASP A 276 -2.22 12.15 -19.51
C ASP A 276 -2.12 11.19 -20.71
N VAL A 277 -1.93 11.70 -21.93
CA VAL A 277 -1.58 10.89 -23.11
C VAL A 277 -0.26 10.15 -22.88
N GLN A 278 0.77 10.81 -22.35
CA GLN A 278 2.06 10.18 -22.10
C GLN A 278 1.96 9.03 -21.09
N LYS A 279 1.19 9.19 -19.99
CA LYS A 279 0.95 8.10 -19.03
C LYS A 279 0.32 6.87 -19.68
N LEU A 280 -0.56 7.07 -20.66
CA LEU A 280 -1.18 5.96 -21.42
C LEU A 280 -0.17 5.29 -22.35
N ARG A 281 0.66 6.08 -23.05
CA ARG A 281 1.75 5.57 -23.89
C ARG A 281 2.78 4.77 -23.08
N ASP A 282 3.04 5.17 -21.85
CA ASP A 282 3.96 4.47 -20.95
C ASP A 282 3.54 3.00 -20.67
N ILE A 283 2.25 2.63 -20.90
CA ILE A 283 1.80 1.23 -20.83
C ILE A 283 2.59 0.33 -21.77
N GLN A 284 3.15 0.86 -22.87
CA GLN A 284 4.01 0.07 -23.75
C GLN A 284 5.15 -0.63 -22.98
N ARG A 285 5.65 -0.02 -21.90
CA ARG A 285 6.73 -0.54 -21.06
C ARG A 285 6.31 -1.63 -20.08
N ILE A 286 5.02 -2.00 -20.06
CA ILE A 286 4.51 -3.01 -19.12
C ILE A 286 5.22 -4.36 -19.26
N ASP A 287 5.60 -4.75 -20.48
CA ASP A 287 6.32 -6.02 -20.72
C ASP A 287 7.69 -6.01 -20.04
N ASP A 288 8.43 -4.90 -20.12
CA ASP A 288 9.74 -4.77 -19.46
C ASP A 288 9.62 -4.91 -17.94
N TYR A 289 8.56 -4.33 -17.35
CA TYR A 289 8.31 -4.43 -15.92
C TYR A 289 7.88 -5.83 -15.51
N LEU A 290 7.07 -6.50 -16.33
CA LEU A 290 6.64 -7.88 -16.10
C LEU A 290 7.81 -8.86 -16.24
N GLU A 291 8.67 -8.71 -17.26
CA GLU A 291 9.86 -9.53 -17.42
C GLU A 291 10.82 -9.38 -16.23
N ARG A 292 11.02 -8.14 -15.77
CA ARG A 292 11.82 -7.88 -14.57
C ARG A 292 11.20 -8.51 -13.32
N LEU A 293 9.87 -8.44 -13.17
CA LEU A 293 9.16 -9.09 -12.08
C LEU A 293 9.33 -10.61 -12.13
N ASP A 294 9.21 -11.22 -13.30
CA ASP A 294 9.41 -12.66 -13.51
C ASP A 294 10.81 -13.10 -13.08
N ASP A 295 11.82 -12.31 -13.41
CA ASP A 295 13.20 -12.58 -13.01
C ASP A 295 13.40 -12.49 -11.49
N GLU A 296 12.80 -11.50 -10.82
CA GLU A 296 12.84 -11.40 -9.36
C GLU A 296 12.11 -12.56 -8.69
N ILE A 297 10.95 -12.96 -9.21
CA ILE A 297 10.19 -14.13 -8.71
C ILE A 297 11.01 -15.42 -8.91
N ARG A 298 11.61 -15.63 -10.08
CA ARG A 298 12.48 -16.80 -10.35
C ARG A 298 13.70 -16.82 -9.44
N ARG A 299 14.30 -15.67 -9.17
CA ARG A 299 15.44 -15.56 -8.23
C ARG A 299 14.99 -15.87 -6.80
N ALA A 300 13.87 -15.31 -6.37
CA ALA A 300 13.28 -15.57 -5.06
C ALA A 300 13.02 -17.06 -4.85
N ASN A 301 12.32 -17.71 -5.79
CA ASN A 301 12.04 -19.15 -5.74
C ASN A 301 13.31 -20.00 -5.70
N ARG A 302 14.31 -19.69 -6.54
CA ARG A 302 15.59 -20.42 -6.53
C ARG A 302 16.33 -20.28 -5.21
N ARG A 303 16.39 -19.06 -4.64
CA ARG A 303 17.03 -18.83 -3.32
C ARG A 303 16.29 -19.57 -2.22
N ALA A 304 14.96 -19.52 -2.21
CA ALA A 304 14.16 -20.22 -1.21
C ALA A 304 14.35 -21.73 -1.27
N LEU A 305 14.32 -22.33 -2.47
CA LEU A 305 14.59 -23.76 -2.65
C LEU A 305 16.01 -24.13 -2.22
N ALA A 306 17.02 -23.32 -2.59
CA ALA A 306 18.40 -23.57 -2.18
C ALA A 306 18.59 -23.48 -0.66
N TYR A 307 17.96 -22.51 0.00
CA TYR A 307 17.99 -22.38 1.47
C TYR A 307 17.34 -23.59 2.15
N LEU A 308 16.17 -24.02 1.66
CA LEU A 308 15.48 -25.20 2.20
C LEU A 308 16.27 -26.48 1.96
N ASP A 309 16.83 -26.68 0.76
CA ASP A 309 17.68 -27.84 0.45
C ASP A 309 18.93 -27.86 1.32
N TYR A 310 19.61 -26.71 1.50
CA TYR A 310 20.74 -26.59 2.42
C TYR A 310 20.36 -26.98 3.85
N ARG A 311 19.27 -26.41 4.40
CA ARG A 311 18.80 -26.72 5.75
C ARG A 311 18.44 -28.21 5.88
N LEU A 312 17.72 -28.77 4.92
CA LEU A 312 17.36 -30.20 4.89
C LEU A 312 18.58 -31.12 4.82
N ARG A 313 19.64 -30.72 4.10
CA ARG A 313 20.90 -31.49 4.04
C ARG A 313 21.74 -31.33 5.31
N SER A 314 21.82 -30.12 5.87
CA SER A 314 22.54 -29.83 7.12
C SER A 314 21.90 -30.48 8.35
N LEU A 315 20.59 -30.76 8.29
CA LEU A 315 19.86 -31.50 9.32
C LEU A 315 20.04 -33.03 9.21
N ARG A 316 20.69 -33.52 8.13
CA ARG A 316 21.12 -34.92 8.11
C ARG A 316 22.39 -35.02 8.95
N PRO A 317 22.48 -35.95 9.90
CA PRO A 317 23.64 -36.08 10.78
C PRO A 317 24.79 -36.74 10.02
N ILE A 318 25.25 -36.15 8.91
CA ILE A 318 26.43 -36.60 8.18
C ILE A 318 27.62 -36.56 9.12
N ASP A 319 27.75 -35.51 9.93
CA ASP A 319 28.85 -35.39 10.87
C ASP A 319 28.83 -36.51 11.92
N GLN A 320 27.66 -36.87 12.48
CA GLN A 320 27.57 -37.97 13.45
C GLN A 320 27.76 -39.34 12.79
N VAL A 321 27.34 -39.50 11.53
CA VAL A 321 27.54 -40.74 10.77
C VAL A 321 29.01 -40.88 10.36
N VAL A 322 29.69 -39.78 10.04
CA VAL A 322 31.12 -39.72 9.72
C VAL A 322 31.94 -39.96 10.97
N ASP A 323 31.61 -39.33 12.10
CA ASP A 323 32.26 -39.58 13.40
C ASP A 323 32.09 -41.04 13.83
N ALA A 324 30.87 -41.59 13.73
CA ALA A 324 30.61 -43.00 14.03
C ALA A 324 31.34 -43.96 13.07
N ALA A 325 31.53 -43.58 11.80
CA ALA A 325 32.29 -44.36 10.84
C ALA A 325 33.80 -44.29 11.11
N ILE A 326 34.34 -43.12 11.47
CA ILE A 326 35.75 -42.93 11.86
C ILE A 326 36.06 -43.76 13.10
N VAL A 327 35.22 -43.68 14.13
CA VAL A 327 35.38 -44.48 15.36
C VAL A 327 35.40 -45.97 15.04
N ARG A 328 34.45 -46.47 14.21
CA ARG A 328 34.44 -47.88 13.82
C ARG A 328 35.66 -48.33 13.02
N VAL A 329 36.22 -47.46 12.18
CA VAL A 329 37.42 -47.79 11.41
C VAL A 329 38.65 -47.83 12.33
N MET A 330 38.73 -46.89 13.28
CA MET A 330 39.79 -46.89 14.29
C MET A 330 39.74 -48.11 15.20
N ASP A 331 38.54 -48.52 15.63
CA ASP A 331 38.36 -49.72 16.45
C ASP A 331 38.65 -51.02 15.67
N SER A 332 38.47 -51.02 14.34
CA SER A 332 38.72 -52.22 13.51
C SER A 332 40.20 -52.50 13.23
N ASP A 333 41.09 -51.53 13.42
CA ASP A 333 42.55 -51.72 13.30
C ASP A 333 43.18 -52.30 14.58
N GLU A 334 42.47 -52.31 15.73
CA GLU A 334 42.97 -52.92 16.97
C GLU A 334 42.77 -54.46 17.03
N ASP A 335 41.92 -55.03 16.16
CA ASP A 335 41.56 -56.46 16.18
C ASP A 335 42.39 -57.37 15.24
N VAL A 336 43.43 -56.87 14.57
CA VAL A 336 44.23 -57.64 13.56
C VAL A 336 45.62 -58.08 14.06
N HIS A 337 45.90 -58.02 15.37
CA HIS A 337 47.21 -58.44 15.92
C HIS A 337 47.20 -59.55 16.99
N ASP A 338 46.25 -60.49 16.92
CA ASP A 338 46.39 -61.80 17.58
C ASP A 338 46.79 -62.91 16.59
#